data_AF-A0A3N5PJJ3-F1
#
_entry.id   AF-A0A3N5PJJ3-F1
#
_cell.length_a   1.000
_cell.length_b   1.000
_cell.length_c   1.000
_cell.angle_alpha   90.00
_cell.angle_beta   90.00
_cell.angle_gamma   90.00
#
_symmetry.space_group_name_H-M   'P 1'
#
loop_
_entity.id
_entity.type
_entity.pdbx_description
1 polymer ?
#
loop_
_entity_poly.entity_id
_entity_poly.type
_entity_poly.pdbx_seq_one_letter_code
_entity_poly.pdbx_strand_id
1 'polypeptide(L)'
;MQGGAPLLVLIDRNLATSAALAAEAVTAGHRVLDFASDVASLWMNELEPRLRAGPLAMIGHTSAATLFCVELLARDYGARALQRIGHPAATAPALAALLATPTSTAPLEPFEPVMARATTAVTWLVATSHGSRAPLAPATHFARRS
;
A
#
# COMPACT_ATOMS: atom_id res chain seq x y z
N MET A 1 -26.02 1.09 2.04
CA MET A 1 -25.06 0.39 1.15
C MET A 1 -23.66 0.70 1.66
N GLN A 2 -23.00 -0.24 2.33
CA GLN A 2 -21.60 -0.09 2.77
C GLN A 2 -20.70 -0.27 1.53
N GLY A 3 -20.57 0.77 0.71
CA GLY A 3 -19.64 0.78 -0.41
C GLY A 3 -18.22 0.94 0.13
N GLY A 4 -17.55 -0.18 0.42
CA GLY A 4 -16.13 -0.15 0.80
C GLY A 4 -15.28 0.43 -0.33
N ALA A 5 -14.19 1.11 0.02
CA ALA A 5 -13.21 1.56 -0.97
C ALA A 5 -12.70 0.36 -1.79
N PRO A 6 -12.47 0.51 -3.11
CA PRO A 6 -11.91 -0.56 -3.92
C PRO A 6 -10.59 -1.04 -3.29
N LEU A 7 -10.44 -2.37 -3.16
CA LEU A 7 -9.26 -3.00 -2.62
C LEU A 7 -8.32 -3.44 -3.74
N LEU A 8 -7.08 -2.97 -3.69
CA LEU A 8 -6.00 -3.31 -4.61
C LEU A 8 -4.92 -4.11 -3.88
N VAL A 9 -4.50 -5.23 -4.44
CA VAL A 9 -3.45 -6.07 -3.86
C VAL A 9 -2.15 -5.87 -4.62
N LEU A 10 -1.07 -5.44 -3.95
CA LEU A 10 0.24 -5.15 -4.53
C LEU A 10 1.23 -6.24 -4.17
N ILE A 11 1.88 -6.83 -5.17
CA ILE A 11 2.76 -7.98 -4.99
C ILE A 11 4.14 -7.68 -5.58
N ASP A 12 5.18 -7.68 -4.76
CA ASP A 12 6.56 -7.60 -5.25
C ASP A 12 7.05 -8.98 -5.71
N ARG A 13 7.17 -9.19 -7.01
CA ARG A 13 7.59 -10.48 -7.61
C ARG A 13 8.97 -10.95 -7.19
N ASN A 14 9.80 -10.05 -6.63
CA ASN A 14 11.13 -10.41 -6.16
C ASN A 14 11.11 -11.17 -4.82
N LEU A 15 9.95 -11.33 -4.19
CA LEU A 15 9.79 -12.10 -2.95
C LEU A 15 9.34 -13.54 -3.26
N ALA A 16 9.96 -14.51 -2.60
CA ALA A 16 9.70 -15.93 -2.83
C ALA A 16 8.23 -16.35 -2.61
N THR A 17 7.51 -15.67 -1.71
CA THR A 17 6.10 -15.94 -1.39
C THR A 17 5.09 -15.27 -2.31
N SER A 18 5.54 -14.44 -3.24
CA SER A 18 4.66 -13.59 -4.04
C SER A 18 3.73 -14.36 -4.97
N ALA A 19 4.19 -15.47 -5.56
CA ALA A 19 3.35 -16.26 -6.46
C ALA A 19 2.16 -16.90 -5.73
N ALA A 20 2.39 -17.48 -4.55
CA ALA A 20 1.34 -18.09 -3.75
C ALA A 20 0.31 -17.05 -3.28
N LEU A 21 0.78 -15.89 -2.82
CA LEU A 21 -0.08 -14.82 -2.32
C LEU A 21 -0.89 -14.16 -3.44
N ALA A 22 -0.30 -13.98 -4.62
CA ALA A 22 -1.01 -13.52 -5.81
C ALA A 22 -2.12 -14.51 -6.22
N ALA A 23 -1.84 -15.82 -6.23
CA ALA A 23 -2.83 -16.83 -6.56
C ALA A 23 -4.01 -16.85 -5.56
N GLU A 24 -3.72 -16.71 -4.27
CA GLU A 24 -4.73 -16.60 -3.22
C GLU A 24 -5.61 -15.36 -3.41
N ALA A 25 -5.00 -14.19 -3.64
CA ALA A 25 -5.72 -12.94 -3.87
C ALA A 25 -6.62 -12.99 -5.12
N VAL A 26 -6.14 -13.60 -6.21
CA VAL A 26 -6.94 -13.80 -7.43
C VAL A 26 -8.11 -14.76 -7.15
N THR A 27 -7.87 -15.85 -6.43
CA THR A 27 -8.93 -16.82 -6.06
C THR A 27 -10.00 -16.16 -5.19
N ALA A 28 -9.61 -15.22 -4.33
CA ALA A 28 -10.51 -14.40 -3.52
C ALA A 28 -11.22 -13.27 -4.31
N GLY A 29 -10.98 -13.15 -5.62
CA GLY A 29 -11.62 -12.15 -6.48
C GLY A 29 -11.05 -10.74 -6.34
N HIS A 30 -9.89 -10.58 -5.72
CA HIS A 30 -9.24 -9.28 -5.60
C HIS A 30 -8.44 -8.92 -6.84
N ARG A 31 -8.38 -7.62 -7.13
CA ARG A 31 -7.49 -7.11 -8.19
C ARG A 31 -6.05 -7.15 -7.68
N VAL A 32 -5.21 -7.92 -8.34
CA VAL A 32 -3.77 -8.02 -8.07
C VAL A 32 -2.99 -7.17 -9.07
N LEU A 33 -2.02 -6.41 -8.58
CA LEU A 33 -0.96 -5.79 -9.35
C LEU A 33 0.38 -6.33 -8.88
N ASP A 34 1.08 -6.98 -9.79
CA ASP A 34 2.43 -7.46 -9.59
C ASP A 34 3.45 -6.44 -10.14
N PHE A 35 4.55 -6.26 -9.44
CA PHE A 35 5.65 -5.38 -9.85
C PHE A 35 6.99 -5.99 -9.46
N ALA A 36 8.10 -5.48 -9.99
CA ALA A 36 9.45 -6.02 -9.75
C ALA A 36 10.34 -5.00 -9.04
N SER A 37 9.99 -4.65 -7.80
CA SER A 37 10.64 -3.63 -6.94
C SER A 37 10.80 -2.22 -7.53
N ASP A 38 10.28 -1.93 -8.72
CA ASP A 38 10.18 -0.56 -9.25
C ASP A 38 8.96 0.16 -8.65
N VAL A 39 9.14 0.65 -7.43
CA VAL A 39 8.10 1.39 -6.70
C VAL A 39 7.73 2.71 -7.38
N ALA A 40 8.67 3.32 -8.12
CA ALA A 40 8.42 4.60 -8.79
C ALA A 40 7.42 4.41 -9.95
N SER A 41 7.65 3.42 -10.81
CA SER A 41 6.71 3.11 -11.90
C SER A 41 5.36 2.63 -11.36
N LEU A 42 5.36 1.79 -10.31
CA LEU A 42 4.12 1.39 -9.63
C LEU A 42 3.34 2.60 -9.13
N TRP A 43 4.03 3.54 -8.50
CA TRP A 43 3.41 4.75 -7.96
C TRP A 43 2.78 5.61 -9.05
N MET A 44 3.58 6.03 -10.04
CA MET A 44 3.17 7.00 -11.06
C MET A 44 2.07 6.46 -11.97
N ASN A 45 2.16 5.17 -12.33
CA ASN A 45 1.25 4.59 -13.33
C ASN A 45 -0.01 4.00 -12.70
N GLU A 46 0.08 3.51 -11.46
CA GLU A 46 -1.01 2.76 -10.86
C GLU A 46 -1.61 3.42 -9.60
N LEU A 47 -0.79 3.77 -8.61
CA LEU A 47 -1.31 4.18 -7.30
C LEU A 47 -1.76 5.64 -7.29
N GLU A 48 -0.94 6.55 -7.76
CA GLU A 48 -1.23 7.99 -7.76
C GLU A 48 -2.51 8.33 -8.55
N PRO A 49 -2.73 7.82 -9.77
CA PRO A 49 -3.95 8.13 -10.52
C PRO A 49 -5.21 7.64 -9.81
N ARG A 50 -5.16 6.48 -9.13
CA ARG A 50 -6.30 5.92 -8.40
C ARG A 50 -6.60 6.69 -7.12
N LEU A 51 -5.57 7.03 -6.35
CA LEU A 51 -5.70 7.86 -5.15
C LEU A 51 -6.23 9.26 -5.48
N ARG A 52 -5.86 9.81 -6.64
CA ARG A 52 -6.42 11.08 -7.15
C ARG A 52 -7.89 10.93 -7.56
N ALA A 53 -8.28 9.78 -8.11
CA ALA A 53 -9.66 9.52 -8.53
C ALA A 53 -10.63 9.31 -7.36
N GLY A 54 -10.14 8.84 -6.20
CA GLY A 54 -10.96 8.72 -5.01
C GLY A 54 -10.38 7.80 -3.94
N PRO A 55 -11.18 7.46 -2.91
CA PRO A 55 -10.80 6.55 -1.85
C PRO A 55 -10.29 5.20 -2.38
N LEU A 56 -9.15 4.75 -1.86
CA LEU A 56 -8.51 3.49 -2.25
C LEU A 56 -8.02 2.77 -0.99
N ALA A 57 -8.28 1.47 -0.93
CA ALA A 57 -7.63 0.56 0.01
C ALA A 57 -6.59 -0.28 -0.76
N MET A 58 -5.42 -0.43 -0.16
CA MET A 58 -4.29 -1.15 -0.74
C MET A 58 -3.77 -2.14 0.29
N ILE A 59 -3.67 -3.41 -0.09
CA ILE A 59 -2.92 -4.42 0.64
C ILE A 59 -1.65 -4.69 -0.14
N GLY A 60 -0.49 -4.74 0.51
CA GLY A 60 0.74 -5.08 -0.18
C GLY A 60 1.52 -6.18 0.51
N HIS A 61 2.20 -7.00 -0.30
CA HIS A 61 3.28 -7.89 0.13
C HIS A 61 4.56 -7.46 -0.57
N THR A 62 5.39 -6.69 0.13
CA THR A 62 6.54 -5.99 -0.45
C THR A 62 7.72 -5.99 0.50
N SER A 63 8.88 -5.51 0.06
CA SER A 63 9.95 -5.17 0.99
C SER A 63 9.54 -4.02 1.94
N ALA A 64 10.19 -3.97 3.10
CA ALA A 64 10.11 -2.86 4.04
C ALA A 64 10.41 -1.49 3.39
N ALA A 65 11.41 -1.43 2.50
CA ALA A 65 11.77 -0.21 1.78
C ALA A 65 10.66 0.25 0.83
N THR A 66 10.02 -0.68 0.12
CA THR A 66 8.88 -0.37 -0.75
C THR A 66 7.69 0.16 0.04
N LEU A 67 7.37 -0.47 1.17
CA LEU A 67 6.31 -0.01 2.06
C LEU A 67 6.57 1.43 2.53
N PHE A 68 7.79 1.73 2.96
CA PHE A 68 8.16 3.07 3.39
C PHE A 68 7.86 4.11 2.30
N CYS A 69 8.28 3.85 1.05
CA CYS A 69 8.00 4.75 -0.07
C CYS A 69 6.50 4.92 -0.31
N VAL A 70 5.74 3.82 -0.33
CA VAL A 70 4.29 3.87 -0.54
C VAL A 70 3.60 4.66 0.58
N GLU A 71 3.96 4.45 1.84
CA GLU A 71 3.39 5.20 2.96
C GLU A 71 3.70 6.69 2.88
N LEU A 72 4.95 7.04 2.58
CA LEU A 72 5.37 8.43 2.48
C LEU A 72 4.57 9.17 1.42
N LEU A 73 4.44 8.57 0.23
CA LEU A 73 3.73 9.18 -0.90
C LEU A 73 2.21 9.15 -0.72
N ALA A 74 1.65 8.09 -0.12
CA ALA A 74 0.20 7.95 0.12
C ALA A 74 -0.34 8.95 1.15
N ARG A 75 0.50 9.43 2.08
CA ARG A 75 0.13 10.45 3.07
C ARG A 75 -0.35 11.75 2.42
N ASP A 76 0.24 12.14 1.29
CA ASP A 76 -0.16 13.35 0.55
C ASP A 76 -1.59 13.24 -0.02
N TYR A 77 -2.10 12.01 -0.14
CA TYR A 77 -3.46 11.70 -0.60
C TYR A 77 -4.42 11.35 0.54
N GLY A 78 -4.04 11.59 1.79
CA GLY A 78 -4.87 11.27 2.97
C GLY A 78 -4.99 9.77 3.26
N ALA A 79 -4.14 8.95 2.64
CA ALA A 79 -4.01 7.53 2.94
C ALA A 79 -2.93 7.29 4.00
N ARG A 80 -3.15 6.28 4.84
CA ARG A 80 -2.21 5.88 5.89
C ARG A 80 -2.19 4.38 6.07
N ALA A 81 -1.07 3.86 6.58
CA ALA A 81 -0.98 2.49 7.02
C ALA A 81 -1.84 2.26 8.26
N LEU A 82 -2.65 1.22 8.20
CA LEU A 82 -3.53 0.77 9.27
C LEU A 82 -3.00 -0.52 9.92
N GLN A 83 -2.29 -1.34 9.13
CA GLN A 83 -1.68 -2.58 9.60
C GLN A 83 -0.33 -2.83 8.90
N ARG A 84 0.61 -3.41 9.64
CA ARG A 84 1.90 -3.91 9.15
C ARG A 84 2.23 -5.21 9.87
N ILE A 85 2.60 -6.24 9.12
CA ILE A 85 3.03 -7.53 9.63
C ILE A 85 4.38 -7.84 8.97
N GLY A 86 5.45 -7.76 9.75
CA GLY A 86 6.78 -8.16 9.28
C GLY A 86 6.93 -9.67 9.35
N HIS A 87 7.47 -10.27 8.28
CA HIS A 87 7.72 -11.71 8.21
C HIS A 87 9.22 -11.98 8.31
N PRO A 88 9.70 -12.57 9.42
CA PRO A 88 11.11 -12.96 9.52
C PRO A 88 11.48 -14.08 8.54
N ALA A 89 10.49 -14.83 8.04
CA ALA A 89 10.65 -15.81 6.97
C ALA A 89 9.34 -15.91 6.16
N ALA A 90 9.49 -15.94 4.83
CA ALA A 90 8.45 -16.04 3.83
C ALA A 90 7.45 -17.19 4.13
N THR A 91 6.27 -16.88 4.67
CA THR A 91 5.16 -17.83 4.73
C THR A 91 3.90 -17.19 4.16
N ALA A 92 3.14 -17.97 3.39
CA ALA A 92 1.94 -17.56 2.67
C ALA A 92 0.71 -17.15 3.53
N PRO A 93 0.50 -17.57 4.81
CA PRO A 93 -0.77 -17.31 5.51
C PRO A 93 -0.99 -15.83 5.93
N ALA A 94 -0.16 -14.91 5.44
CA ALA A 94 -0.20 -13.50 5.79
C ALA A 94 -1.40 -12.74 5.22
N LEU A 95 -1.89 -13.09 4.02
CA LEU A 95 -2.98 -12.35 3.37
C LEU A 95 -4.33 -12.61 4.04
N ALA A 96 -4.69 -13.89 4.23
CA ALA A 96 -5.90 -14.27 4.96
C ALA A 96 -5.91 -13.69 6.38
N ALA A 97 -4.76 -13.71 7.08
CA ALA A 97 -4.63 -13.08 8.38
C ALA A 97 -4.89 -11.57 8.32
N LEU A 98 -4.32 -10.85 7.34
CA LEU A 98 -4.51 -9.41 7.20
C LEU A 98 -5.98 -9.05 6.89
N LEU A 99 -6.64 -9.82 6.02
CA LEU A 99 -8.05 -9.64 5.67
C LEU A 99 -9.00 -9.97 6.83
N ALA A 100 -8.64 -10.95 7.66
CA ALA A 100 -9.43 -11.35 8.83
C ALA A 100 -9.18 -10.45 10.06
N THR A 101 -8.09 -9.68 10.08
CA THR A 101 -7.74 -8.84 11.23
C THR A 101 -8.58 -7.56 11.18
N PRO A 102 -9.35 -7.23 12.24
CA PRO A 102 -10.12 -5.99 12.26
C PRO A 102 -9.20 -4.80 12.04
N THR A 103 -9.52 -4.02 11.00
CA THR A 103 -8.75 -2.82 10.65
C THR A 103 -8.90 -1.80 11.77
N SER A 104 -7.86 -1.63 12.58
CA SER A 104 -7.82 -0.53 13.54
C SER A 104 -7.75 0.79 12.77
N THR A 105 -8.62 1.75 13.13
CA THR A 105 -8.61 3.10 12.54
C THR A 105 -7.57 4.01 13.18
N ALA A 106 -6.97 3.56 14.30
CA ALA A 106 -5.92 4.28 15.01
C ALA A 106 -4.67 4.43 14.11
N PRO A 107 -4.03 5.62 14.09
CA PRO A 107 -2.78 5.80 13.36
C PRO A 107 -1.70 4.85 13.86
N LEU A 108 -1.01 4.17 12.94
CA LEU A 108 0.24 3.51 13.25
C LEU A 108 1.37 4.54 13.28
N GLU A 109 2.30 4.38 14.23
CA GLU A 109 3.55 5.12 14.26
C GLU A 109 4.29 5.02 12.90
N PRO A 110 5.10 6.00 12.51
CA PRO A 110 5.93 5.91 11.31
C PRO A 110 6.73 4.61 11.30
N PHE A 111 6.75 3.91 10.17
CA PHE A 111 7.63 2.75 10.03
C PHE A 111 9.06 3.24 9.94
N GLU A 112 9.91 2.85 10.88
CA GLU A 112 11.36 3.09 10.86
C GLU A 112 12.01 2.01 9.98
N PRO A 113 12.42 2.29 8.73
CA PRO A 113 13.05 1.30 7.86
C PRO A 113 14.46 0.93 8.33
N VAL A 114 15.05 1.71 9.24
CA VAL A 114 16.48 1.70 9.61
C VAL A 114 16.96 0.38 10.24
N MET A 115 16.05 -0.46 10.78
CA MET A 115 16.43 -1.73 11.44
C MET A 115 15.86 -2.99 10.79
N ALA A 116 14.90 -2.87 9.87
CA ALA A 116 14.44 -4.01 9.08
C ALA A 116 15.42 -4.20 7.92
N ARG A 117 16.03 -5.39 7.78
CA ARG A 117 16.82 -5.70 6.59
C ARG A 117 15.97 -5.37 5.36
N ALA A 118 16.55 -4.70 4.35
CA ALA A 118 15.81 -4.30 3.15
C ALA A 118 15.11 -5.47 2.44
N THR A 119 15.50 -6.71 2.75
CA THR A 119 14.94 -7.97 2.26
C THR A 119 13.79 -8.53 3.11
N THR A 120 13.44 -7.91 4.24
CA THR A 120 12.32 -8.35 5.06
C THR A 120 11.02 -8.10 4.32
N ALA A 121 10.31 -9.18 4.01
CA ALA A 121 8.97 -9.12 3.46
C ALA A 121 8.01 -8.60 4.53
N VAL A 122 7.17 -7.63 4.14
CA VAL A 122 6.16 -7.04 5.00
C VAL A 122 4.83 -7.13 4.27
N THR A 123 3.81 -7.62 4.98
CA THR A 123 2.43 -7.49 4.53
C THR A 123 1.78 -6.31 5.22
N TRP A 124 1.09 -5.46 4.48
CA TRP A 124 0.57 -4.20 5.00
C TRP A 124 -0.78 -3.83 4.41
N LEU A 125 -1.53 -2.98 5.11
CA LEU A 125 -2.78 -2.37 4.67
C LEU A 125 -2.65 -0.86 4.77
N VAL A 126 -2.84 -0.16 3.66
CA VAL A 126 -2.96 1.30 3.57
C VAL A 126 -4.35 1.63 3.06
N ALA A 127 -5.05 2.55 3.71
CA ALA A 127 -6.32 3.04 3.20
C ALA A 127 -6.48 4.54 3.44
N THR A 128 -7.23 5.19 2.55
CA THR A 128 -7.74 6.54 2.78
C THR A 128 -8.66 6.53 3.99
N SER A 129 -8.39 7.37 4.98
CA SER A 129 -9.31 7.46 6.11
C SER A 129 -10.61 8.13 5.72
N HIS A 130 -11.74 7.55 6.14
CA HIS A 130 -13.03 8.23 6.13
C HIS A 130 -12.95 9.43 7.10
N GLY A 131 -12.51 10.55 6.57
CA GLY A 131 -12.29 11.78 7.31
C GLY A 131 -11.84 12.83 6.31
N SER A 132 -12.83 13.57 5.80
CA SER A 132 -12.71 14.71 4.89
C SER A 132 -11.34 15.41 4.96
N ARG A 133 -10.53 15.23 3.94
CA ARG A 133 -9.48 16.17 3.59
C ARG A 133 -9.64 16.46 2.11
N ALA A 134 -9.98 17.70 1.80
CA ALA A 134 -10.08 18.18 0.43
C ALA A 134 -8.78 17.81 -0.33
N PRO A 135 -8.86 17.46 -1.62
CA PRO A 135 -7.67 17.19 -2.42
C PRO A 135 -6.73 18.39 -2.29
N LEU A 136 -5.47 18.13 -1.92
CA LEU A 136 -4.41 19.13 -2.03
C LEU A 136 -4.42 19.62 -3.47
N ALA A 137 -4.73 20.90 -3.66
CA ALA A 137 -4.69 21.54 -4.96
C ALA A 137 -3.33 21.26 -5.62
N PRO A 138 -3.27 21.07 -6.95
CA PRO A 138 -2.00 20.89 -7.64
C PRO A 138 -1.10 22.07 -7.28
N ALA A 139 0.17 21.79 -7.01
CA ALA A 139 1.18 22.81 -6.67
C ALA A 139 1.33 23.83 -7.81
N THR A 140 0.44 24.82 -7.86
CA THR A 140 0.59 25.99 -8.72
C THR A 140 1.49 26.98 -8.02
N HIS A 141 2.80 26.80 -8.14
CA HIS A 141 3.74 27.92 -8.10
C HIS A 141 5.14 27.53 -8.58
N PHE A 142 5.39 27.71 -9.88
CA PHE A 142 6.61 28.41 -10.30
C PHE A 142 6.37 29.10 -11.65
N ALA A 143 5.57 30.17 -11.62
CA ALA A 143 5.63 31.22 -12.62
C ALA A 143 6.12 32.47 -11.92
N ARG A 144 7.43 32.71 -11.93
CA ARG A 144 7.97 34.05 -11.74
C ARG A 144 8.45 34.56 -13.10
N ARG A 145 7.65 35.50 -13.63
CA ARG A 145 8.03 36.59 -14.53
C ARG A 145 9.34 37.23 -14.00
N SER A 146 10.23 37.83 -14.78
CA SER A 146 10.10 38.58 -16.03
C SER A 146 11.48 38.66 -16.67
#